data_AF-A0A9P5VF11-F1
#
_entry.id   AF-A0A9P5VF11-F1
#
_cell.length_a   1.000
_cell.length_b   1.000
_cell.length_c   1.000
_cell.angle_alpha   90.00
_cell.angle_beta   90.00
_cell.angle_gamma   90.00
#
_symmetry.space_group_name_H-M   'P 1'
#
loop_
_entity.id
_entity.type
_entity.pdbx_description
1 polymer ?
#
loop_
_entity_poly.entity_id
_entity_poly.type
_entity_poly.pdbx_seq_one_letter_code
_entity_poly.pdbx_strand_id
1 'polypeptide(L)'
;MTTESRAVRIFFPSYDDPKATIAQICVNIKDYRDVCLLITAIFGLMALQTLTVGVIWWEDSDFSQAENFNESPIFTADYTQRPSGTLQPWEKSDEEIGLMAVARRHEPLEDLRELTLRHSHKGMSEERLRSMLEHCHNIADINLPTTTVRDWDAKRLAQDIAHACPKLTRLLHAVFSGSFEVCRLLIYILEALPPQQVKEIDYTAMVTFWIANLDDGTAGSLFLSHSRININCWENFDSRAIQAILVKCGALERLTVKISNRPGDRGTELEDAIEFPWASTRIRELQLGISIPDEPLHHLANGMMPYYN
;
A
#
# COMPACT_ATOMS: atom_id res chain seq x y z
N MET A 1 33.57 -39.28 20.63
CA MET A 1 32.51 -39.08 19.63
C MET A 1 32.22 -37.59 19.57
N THR A 2 32.74 -36.92 18.55
CA THR A 2 32.58 -35.49 18.29
C THR A 2 31.25 -35.26 17.59
N THR A 3 30.31 -34.59 18.25
CA THR A 3 29.04 -34.17 17.67
C THR A 3 29.29 -32.91 16.83
N GLU A 4 29.24 -33.06 15.50
CA GLU A 4 29.34 -31.94 14.56
C GLU A 4 28.14 -31.01 14.70
N SER A 5 28.43 -29.72 14.91
CA SER A 5 27.47 -28.64 14.88
C SER A 5 27.04 -28.37 13.44
N ARG A 6 25.78 -28.64 13.10
CA ARG A 6 25.19 -28.20 11.83
C ARG A 6 24.61 -26.81 12.02
N ALA A 7 25.30 -25.81 11.49
CA ALA A 7 24.77 -24.47 11.33
C ALA A 7 23.57 -24.51 10.38
N VAL A 8 22.38 -24.13 10.86
CA VAL A 8 21.21 -23.91 10.01
C VAL A 8 21.34 -22.51 9.43
N ARG A 9 21.72 -22.44 8.15
CA ARG A 9 21.60 -21.23 7.34
C ARG A 9 20.11 -21.04 7.07
N ILE A 10 19.59 -19.85 7.33
CA ILE A 10 18.36 -19.41 6.68
C ILE A 10 18.74 -19.28 5.20
N PHE A 11 18.43 -20.33 4.42
CA PHE A 11 18.36 -20.18 2.99
C PHE A 11 17.15 -19.30 2.73
N PHE A 12 17.39 -18.00 2.48
CA PHE A 12 16.71 -17.45 1.32
C PHE A 12 16.99 -18.45 0.20
N PRO A 13 15.99 -18.96 -0.55
CA PRO A 13 16.36 -19.55 -1.83
C PRO A 13 17.19 -18.47 -2.51
N SER A 14 18.51 -18.65 -2.59
CA SER A 14 19.27 -17.88 -3.55
C SER A 14 18.58 -18.27 -4.84
N TYR A 15 17.89 -17.31 -5.43
CA TYR A 15 17.35 -17.50 -6.75
C TYR A 15 18.60 -17.55 -7.63
N ASP A 16 19.20 -18.74 -7.71
CA ASP A 16 20.35 -19.05 -8.58
C ASP A 16 19.90 -19.06 -10.05
N ASP A 17 18.61 -18.84 -10.30
CA ASP A 17 18.09 -18.55 -11.63
C ASP A 17 18.08 -17.04 -11.89
N PRO A 18 19.09 -16.49 -12.59
CA PRO A 18 19.11 -15.08 -12.99
C PRO A 18 17.97 -14.72 -13.96
N LYS A 19 17.19 -15.69 -14.44
CA LYS A 19 16.04 -15.49 -15.33
C LYS A 19 14.70 -15.39 -14.58
N ALA A 20 14.69 -15.47 -13.25
CA ALA A 20 13.47 -15.30 -12.48
C ALA A 20 12.90 -13.89 -12.72
N THR A 21 11.70 -13.82 -13.31
CA THR A 21 11.01 -12.54 -13.60
C THR A 21 10.03 -12.14 -12.50
N ILE A 22 9.62 -13.07 -11.65
CA ILE A 22 8.70 -12.82 -10.53
C ILE A 22 9.36 -13.41 -9.28
N ALA A 23 9.49 -12.59 -8.24
CA ALA A 23 9.87 -13.06 -6.92
C ALA A 23 8.87 -12.55 -5.89
N GLN A 24 8.17 -13.48 -5.24
CA GLN A 24 7.47 -13.20 -4.00
C GLN A 24 8.37 -13.65 -2.87
N ILE A 25 8.90 -12.68 -2.13
CA ILE A 25 9.78 -12.97 -1.00
C ILE A 25 9.00 -12.64 0.27
N CYS A 26 8.37 -13.67 0.83
CA CYS A 26 7.81 -13.62 2.17
C CYS A 26 8.93 -13.87 3.18
N VAL A 27 9.61 -12.80 3.60
CA VAL A 27 10.65 -12.91 4.62
C VAL A 27 10.01 -12.73 5.97
N ASN A 28 10.26 -13.69 6.87
CA ASN A 28 10.00 -13.46 8.28
C ASN A 28 11.04 -12.47 8.81
N ILE A 29 10.67 -11.20 8.83
CA ILE A 29 11.52 -10.09 9.26
C ILE A 29 11.31 -9.96 10.77
N LYS A 30 12.25 -10.51 11.52
CA LYS A 30 12.25 -10.47 12.99
C LYS A 30 12.70 -9.13 13.51
N ASP A 31 13.62 -8.50 12.79
CA ASP A 31 14.14 -7.20 13.12
C ASP A 31 14.59 -6.43 11.87
N TYR A 32 15.11 -5.22 12.08
CA TYR A 32 15.54 -4.33 11.02
C TYR A 32 16.60 -4.94 10.07
N ARG A 33 17.42 -5.89 10.53
CA ARG A 33 18.51 -6.48 9.74
C ARG A 33 17.99 -7.32 8.58
N ASP A 34 16.86 -8.00 8.76
CA ASP A 34 16.27 -8.85 7.73
C ASP A 34 15.80 -8.03 6.51
N VAL A 35 15.46 -6.75 6.70
CA VAL A 35 15.13 -5.82 5.61
C VAL A 35 16.39 -5.48 4.78
N CYS A 36 17.52 -5.23 5.44
CA CYS A 36 18.80 -4.99 4.76
C CYS A 36 19.28 -6.25 4.01
N LEU A 37 19.04 -7.42 4.58
CA LEU A 37 19.30 -8.69 3.93
C LEU A 37 18.42 -8.91 2.70
N LEU A 38 17.21 -8.32 2.63
CA LEU A 38 16.38 -8.36 1.44
C LEU A 38 17.07 -7.72 0.23
N ILE A 39 17.70 -6.55 0.41
CA ILE A 39 18.49 -5.88 -0.65
C ILE A 39 19.64 -6.76 -1.13
N THR A 40 20.19 -7.56 -0.22
CA THR A 40 21.24 -8.54 -0.53
C THR A 40 20.66 -9.79 -1.21
N ALA A 41 19.48 -10.24 -0.80
CA ALA A 41 18.83 -11.44 -1.34
C ALA A 41 18.33 -11.24 -2.78
N ILE A 42 18.00 -9.99 -3.16
CA ILE A 42 17.66 -9.64 -4.55
C ILE A 42 18.90 -9.32 -5.40
N PHE A 43 20.11 -9.36 -4.83
CA PHE A 43 21.35 -9.12 -5.57
C PHE A 43 21.54 -10.19 -6.64
N GLY A 44 21.72 -9.77 -7.90
CA GLY A 44 21.88 -10.66 -9.06
C GLY A 44 20.59 -10.94 -9.84
N LEU A 45 19.40 -10.54 -9.34
CA LEU A 45 18.13 -10.70 -10.04
C LEU A 45 17.89 -9.56 -11.03
N MET A 46 18.68 -9.52 -12.09
CA MET A 46 18.63 -8.43 -13.08
C MET A 46 17.33 -8.41 -13.88
N ALA A 47 16.70 -9.57 -14.09
CA ALA A 47 15.46 -9.72 -14.86
C ALA A 47 14.16 -9.62 -14.01
N LEU A 48 14.27 -9.24 -12.72
CA LEU A 48 13.15 -9.20 -11.81
C LEU A 48 12.15 -8.10 -12.20
N GLN A 49 10.92 -8.47 -12.52
CA GLN A 49 9.85 -7.55 -12.95
C GLN A 49 8.88 -7.20 -11.82
N THR A 50 8.58 -8.15 -10.95
CA THR A 50 7.67 -7.98 -9.82
C THR A 50 8.35 -8.37 -8.52
N LEU A 51 8.38 -7.43 -7.56
CA LEU A 51 8.87 -7.65 -6.21
C LEU A 51 7.76 -7.34 -5.20
N THR A 52 7.33 -8.37 -4.47
CA THR A 52 6.44 -8.22 -3.32
C THR A 52 7.22 -8.50 -2.04
N VAL A 53 7.30 -7.49 -1.18
CA VAL A 53 7.94 -7.56 0.14
C VAL A 53 6.84 -7.50 1.19
N GLY A 54 6.61 -8.63 1.85
CA GLY A 54 5.73 -8.70 3.02
C GLY A 54 6.58 -8.81 4.29
N VAL A 55 6.32 -7.94 5.26
CA VAL A 55 6.98 -7.96 6.56
C VAL A 55 5.98 -8.46 7.60
N ILE A 56 6.21 -9.64 8.18
CA ILE A 56 5.34 -10.23 9.21
C ILE A 56 6.09 -10.19 10.55
N TRP A 57 5.54 -9.48 11.54
CA TRP A 57 6.11 -9.38 12.89
C TRP A 57 5.40 -10.35 13.84
N TRP A 58 6.15 -10.97 14.75
CA TRP A 58 5.67 -12.02 15.65
C TRP A 58 5.37 -11.53 17.08
N GLU A 59 5.61 -10.25 17.38
CA GLU A 59 5.67 -9.77 18.76
C GLU A 59 4.30 -9.46 19.40
N ASP A 60 3.19 -9.44 18.66
CA ASP A 60 1.85 -9.28 19.25
C ASP A 60 1.00 -10.54 19.03
N SER A 61 0.71 -11.24 20.13
CA SER A 61 0.04 -12.54 20.22
C SER A 61 -1.44 -12.58 19.76
N ASP A 62 -1.93 -11.60 19.01
CA ASP A 62 -3.27 -11.64 18.42
C ASP A 62 -3.22 -12.20 16.99
N PHE A 63 -3.15 -13.52 16.91
CA PHE A 63 -3.19 -14.33 15.67
C PHE A 63 -4.50 -14.18 14.85
N SER A 64 -5.45 -13.35 15.27
CA SER A 64 -6.75 -13.19 14.61
C SER A 64 -6.69 -12.42 13.29
N GLN A 65 -5.57 -11.77 12.95
CA GLN A 65 -5.43 -11.05 11.67
C GLN A 65 -4.68 -11.84 10.57
N ALA A 66 -4.16 -13.04 10.88
CA ALA A 66 -3.47 -13.87 9.89
C ALA A 66 -4.44 -14.62 8.93
N GLU A 67 -5.74 -14.58 9.17
CA GLU A 67 -6.76 -15.35 8.41
C GLU A 67 -6.93 -14.93 6.94
N ASN A 68 -6.33 -13.82 6.50
CA ASN A 68 -6.42 -13.36 5.10
C ASN A 68 -5.25 -13.80 4.20
N PHE A 69 -4.26 -14.51 4.73
CA PHE A 69 -3.26 -15.17 3.90
C PHE A 69 -3.73 -16.59 3.61
N ASN A 70 -4.17 -16.85 2.36
CA ASN A 70 -4.59 -18.18 1.89
C ASN A 70 -3.46 -19.24 1.88
N GLU A 71 -2.32 -18.96 2.49
CA GLU A 71 -1.15 -19.84 2.54
C GLU A 71 -0.85 -20.15 4.01
N SER A 72 -1.04 -21.41 4.40
CA SER A 72 -0.63 -21.88 5.73
C SER A 72 0.88 -21.67 5.90
N PRO A 73 1.35 -21.04 6.99
CA PRO A 73 2.78 -20.93 7.25
C PRO A 73 3.38 -22.34 7.34
N ILE A 74 4.27 -22.67 6.41
CA ILE A 74 5.01 -23.93 6.40
C ILE A 74 6.06 -23.85 7.50
N PHE A 75 5.73 -24.36 8.68
CA PHE A 75 6.71 -24.55 9.75
C PHE A 75 7.52 -25.82 9.48
N THR A 76 8.83 -25.69 9.30
CA THR A 76 9.74 -26.84 9.32
C THR A 76 9.91 -27.33 10.76
N ALA A 77 9.83 -28.64 10.98
CA ALA A 77 9.93 -29.29 12.30
C ALA A 77 11.23 -29.00 13.07
N ASP A 78 12.23 -28.40 12.43
CA ASP A 78 13.55 -28.08 13.00
C ASP A 78 13.56 -26.95 14.04
N TYR A 79 12.42 -26.30 14.30
CA TYR A 79 12.35 -25.15 15.21
C TYR A 79 12.18 -25.53 16.70
N THR A 80 11.82 -26.78 17.02
CA THR A 80 11.39 -27.17 18.39
C THR A 80 12.46 -27.85 19.24
N GLN A 81 13.69 -28.05 18.76
CA GLN A 81 14.75 -28.69 19.56
C GLN A 81 16.06 -27.90 19.50
N ARG A 82 16.30 -27.01 20.46
CA ARG A 82 17.58 -26.30 20.56
C ARG A 82 18.15 -26.26 21.98
N PRO A 83 19.48 -26.47 22.12
CA PRO A 83 20.15 -26.39 23.41
C PRO A 83 20.26 -24.94 23.89
N SER A 84 19.94 -24.71 25.16
CA SER A 84 20.04 -23.41 25.83
C SER A 84 21.46 -22.85 25.77
N GLY A 85 21.61 -21.56 25.41
CA GLY A 85 22.87 -20.82 25.53
C GLY A 85 23.64 -20.56 24.22
N THR A 86 23.16 -21.02 23.06
CA THR A 86 23.74 -20.62 21.77
C THR A 86 22.93 -19.48 21.18
N LEU A 87 23.54 -18.28 21.09
CA LEU A 87 22.93 -17.17 20.37
C LEU A 87 22.72 -17.55 18.91
N GLN A 88 21.51 -17.31 18.45
CA GLN A 88 21.12 -17.48 17.07
C GLN A 88 21.91 -16.53 16.17
N PRO A 89 22.13 -16.87 14.89
CA PRO A 89 22.80 -15.96 13.97
C PRO A 89 22.20 -14.55 13.94
N TRP A 90 20.88 -14.41 14.15
CA TRP A 90 20.19 -13.13 14.22
C TRP A 90 20.32 -12.40 15.58
N GLU A 91 20.69 -13.10 16.65
CA GLU A 91 20.93 -12.51 17.98
C GLU A 91 22.36 -11.94 18.11
N LYS A 92 23.24 -12.23 17.16
CA LYS A 92 24.62 -11.73 17.12
C LYS A 92 24.69 -10.30 16.57
N SER A 93 25.72 -9.52 16.91
CA SER A 93 25.89 -8.16 16.36
C SER A 93 26.22 -8.20 14.86
N ASP A 94 25.95 -7.12 14.12
CA ASP A 94 26.24 -7.05 12.68
C ASP A 94 27.73 -7.24 12.36
N GLU A 95 28.61 -6.82 13.27
CA GLU A 95 30.06 -7.10 13.21
C GLU A 95 30.36 -8.59 13.38
N GLU A 96 29.71 -9.27 14.33
CA GLU A 96 29.95 -10.68 14.66
C GLU A 96 29.58 -11.65 13.53
N ILE A 97 28.64 -11.25 12.66
CA ILE A 97 28.24 -12.01 11.47
C ILE A 97 28.82 -11.45 10.17
N GLY A 98 29.69 -10.43 10.25
CA GLY A 98 30.36 -9.83 9.09
C GLY A 98 29.41 -9.06 8.16
N LEU A 99 28.22 -8.67 8.63
CA LEU A 99 27.24 -7.94 7.83
C LEU A 99 27.63 -6.48 7.56
N MET A 100 28.57 -5.91 8.33
CA MET A 100 29.12 -4.57 8.08
C MET A 100 29.85 -4.47 6.72
N ALA A 101 30.21 -5.60 6.10
CA ALA A 101 30.82 -5.68 4.78
C ALA A 101 29.84 -6.08 3.67
N VAL A 102 28.53 -6.13 3.94
CA VAL A 102 27.52 -6.52 2.95
C VAL A 102 27.60 -5.58 1.75
N ALA A 103 27.90 -6.17 0.59
CA ALA A 103 27.96 -5.46 -0.67
C ALA A 103 26.62 -4.75 -0.90
N ARG A 104 26.67 -3.42 -0.85
CA ARG A 104 25.54 -2.62 -1.32
C ARG A 104 25.47 -2.82 -2.82
N ARG A 105 24.28 -3.15 -3.31
CA ARG A 105 24.06 -3.14 -4.75
C ARG A 105 24.25 -1.73 -5.26
N HIS A 106 25.04 -1.59 -6.32
CA HIS A 106 25.22 -0.31 -7.01
C HIS A 106 24.42 -0.28 -8.32
N GLU A 107 24.09 -1.46 -8.87
CA GLU A 107 23.35 -1.56 -10.13
C GLU A 107 21.84 -1.33 -9.93
N PRO A 108 21.18 -0.60 -10.83
CA PRO A 108 19.74 -0.40 -10.80
C PRO A 108 18.96 -1.69 -11.13
N LEU A 109 17.75 -1.83 -10.58
CA LEU A 109 16.74 -2.83 -10.98
C LEU A 109 16.03 -2.35 -12.25
N GLU A 110 16.72 -2.43 -13.40
CA GLU A 110 16.19 -1.90 -14.66
C GLU A 110 14.89 -2.59 -15.10
N ASP A 111 14.72 -3.88 -14.82
CA ASP A 111 13.51 -4.60 -15.25
C ASP A 111 12.35 -4.53 -14.23
N LEU A 112 12.57 -3.97 -13.03
CA LEU A 112 11.53 -3.93 -12.00
C LEU A 112 10.43 -2.93 -12.37
N ARG A 113 9.20 -3.45 -12.51
CA ARG A 113 8.00 -2.70 -12.87
C ARG A 113 7.01 -2.61 -11.73
N GLU A 114 6.98 -3.59 -10.84
CA GLU A 114 6.00 -3.65 -9.75
C GLU A 114 6.72 -3.77 -8.42
N LEU A 115 6.51 -2.79 -7.55
CA LEU A 115 7.08 -2.74 -6.21
C LEU A 115 5.95 -2.71 -5.19
N THR A 116 5.78 -3.81 -4.45
CA THR A 116 4.79 -3.89 -3.37
C THR A 116 5.46 -3.97 -2.02
N LEU A 117 5.19 -2.99 -1.16
CA LEU A 117 5.73 -2.89 0.19
C LEU A 117 4.58 -3.03 1.20
N ARG A 118 4.44 -4.21 1.82
CA ARG A 118 3.36 -4.46 2.79
C ARG A 118 3.86 -4.31 4.23
N HIS A 119 3.05 -3.64 5.05
CA HIS A 119 3.02 -3.68 6.52
C HIS A 119 4.36 -3.84 7.26
N SER A 120 5.10 -2.75 7.50
CA SER A 120 6.20 -2.78 8.47
C SER A 120 5.75 -2.20 9.82
N HIS A 121 5.49 -3.04 10.84
CA HIS A 121 5.10 -2.57 12.18
C HIS A 121 6.16 -1.66 12.84
N LYS A 122 7.47 -1.87 12.56
CA LYS A 122 8.56 -0.97 13.01
C LYS A 122 8.91 0.17 12.04
N GLY A 123 8.06 0.42 11.03
CA GLY A 123 8.20 1.53 10.08
C GLY A 123 9.39 1.40 9.12
N MET A 124 9.14 1.52 7.82
CA MET A 124 10.18 1.88 6.86
C MET A 124 10.58 3.33 7.14
N SER A 125 11.88 3.66 7.19
CA SER A 125 12.29 5.06 7.28
C SER A 125 12.18 5.72 5.90
N GLU A 126 11.95 7.03 5.88
CA GLU A 126 11.85 7.81 4.64
C GLU A 126 13.12 7.66 3.79
N GLU A 127 14.30 7.71 4.42
CA GLU A 127 15.59 7.60 3.72
C GLU A 127 15.78 6.24 3.04
N ARG A 128 15.25 5.18 3.64
CA ARG A 128 15.35 3.83 3.06
C ARG A 128 14.41 3.66 1.88
N LEU A 129 13.18 4.16 2.00
CA LEU A 129 12.26 4.18 0.87
C LEU A 129 12.88 4.95 -0.29
N ARG A 130 13.42 6.15 -0.02
CA ARG A 130 14.13 6.96 -1.02
C ARG A 130 15.30 6.18 -1.66
N SER A 131 16.19 5.63 -0.84
CA SER A 131 17.35 4.86 -1.31
C SER A 131 16.93 3.67 -2.17
N MET A 132 15.83 2.99 -1.84
CA MET A 132 15.32 1.89 -2.66
C MET A 132 14.76 2.38 -3.99
N LEU A 133 14.02 3.49 -4.00
CA LEU A 133 13.45 4.11 -5.21
C LEU A 133 14.55 4.62 -6.16
N GLU A 134 15.67 5.11 -5.63
CA GLU A 134 16.84 5.52 -6.42
C GLU A 134 17.39 4.40 -7.31
N HIS A 135 17.12 3.14 -6.99
CA HIS A 135 17.55 1.99 -7.79
C HIS A 135 16.44 1.41 -8.69
N CYS A 136 15.22 1.96 -8.70
CA CYS A 136 14.05 1.35 -9.33
C CYS A 136 13.33 2.29 -10.32
N HIS A 137 14.04 2.76 -11.36
CA HIS A 137 13.52 3.80 -12.26
C HIS A 137 12.37 3.39 -13.18
N ASN A 138 12.12 2.09 -13.34
CA ASN A 138 11.13 1.56 -14.29
C ASN A 138 9.82 1.09 -13.63
N ILE A 139 9.62 1.45 -12.36
CA ILE A 139 8.38 1.16 -11.63
C ILE A 139 7.18 1.79 -12.36
N ALA A 140 6.22 0.92 -12.68
CA ALA A 140 4.92 1.23 -13.26
C ALA A 140 3.77 1.01 -12.27
N ASP A 141 3.96 0.16 -11.25
CA ASP A 141 3.02 -0.13 -10.18
C ASP A 141 3.74 -0.03 -8.83
N ILE A 142 3.29 0.85 -7.94
CA ILE A 142 3.82 0.95 -6.59
C ILE A 142 2.71 0.77 -5.55
N ASN A 143 2.95 -0.11 -4.57
CA ASN A 143 2.16 -0.18 -3.36
C ASN A 143 2.99 0.29 -2.17
N LEU A 144 2.64 1.47 -1.66
CA LEU A 144 3.38 2.13 -0.59
C LEU A 144 3.13 1.45 0.77
N PRO A 145 4.16 1.39 1.64
CA PRO A 145 4.01 0.76 2.92
C PRO A 145 3.16 1.61 3.85
N THR A 146 2.39 0.92 4.68
CA THR A 146 1.68 1.55 5.79
C THR A 146 2.71 2.00 6.80
N THR A 147 2.88 3.31 6.98
CA THR A 147 3.84 3.86 7.94
C THR A 147 3.12 4.42 9.16
N THR A 148 3.61 4.09 10.35
CA THR A 148 3.22 4.71 11.62
C THR A 148 4.10 5.91 11.97
N VAL A 149 5.13 6.20 11.16
CA VAL A 149 6.14 7.21 11.43
C VAL A 149 5.53 8.59 11.18
N ARG A 150 5.44 9.40 12.24
CA ARG A 150 4.85 10.75 12.19
C ARG A 150 5.75 11.78 11.50
N ASP A 151 7.01 11.45 11.32
CA ASP A 151 8.06 12.41 10.92
C ASP A 151 8.40 12.38 9.43
N TRP A 152 7.59 11.71 8.61
CA TRP A 152 7.80 11.76 7.15
C TRP A 152 7.44 13.15 6.61
N ASP A 153 8.34 13.73 5.83
CA ASP A 153 8.00 14.86 4.97
C ASP A 153 7.27 14.32 3.73
N ALA A 154 5.96 14.13 3.87
CA ALA A 154 5.13 13.52 2.83
C ALA A 154 5.21 14.27 1.50
N LYS A 155 5.41 15.59 1.52
CA LYS A 155 5.52 16.40 0.30
C LYS A 155 6.87 16.16 -0.38
N ARG A 156 7.96 16.16 0.37
CA ARG A 156 9.29 15.85 -0.17
C ARG A 156 9.35 14.41 -0.69
N LEU A 157 8.84 13.45 0.07
CA LEU A 157 8.80 12.06 -0.35
C LEU A 157 7.98 11.88 -1.64
N ALA A 158 6.86 12.58 -1.78
CA ALA A 158 6.09 12.57 -3.02
C ALA A 158 6.89 13.07 -4.23
N GLN A 159 7.68 14.14 -4.07
CA GLN A 159 8.58 14.64 -5.12
C GLN A 159 9.66 13.62 -5.46
N ASP A 160 10.24 12.97 -4.45
CA ASP A 160 11.24 11.92 -4.65
C ASP A 160 10.65 10.73 -5.41
N ILE A 161 9.44 10.28 -5.07
CA ILE A 161 8.71 9.22 -5.79
C ILE A 161 8.46 9.64 -7.24
N ALA A 162 7.95 10.84 -7.47
CA ALA A 162 7.65 11.34 -8.80
C ALA A 162 8.91 11.43 -9.67
N HIS A 163 10.04 11.85 -9.09
CA HIS A 163 11.32 11.90 -9.76
C HIS A 163 11.89 10.51 -10.05
N ALA A 164 11.84 9.60 -9.07
CA ALA A 164 12.41 8.27 -9.18
C ALA A 164 11.60 7.34 -10.08
N CYS A 165 10.27 7.52 -10.18
CA CYS A 165 9.34 6.62 -10.88
C CYS A 165 8.62 7.31 -12.06
N PRO A 166 9.32 7.72 -13.13
CA PRO A 166 8.72 8.44 -14.27
C PRO A 166 7.75 7.59 -15.12
N LYS A 167 7.69 6.28 -14.88
CA LYS A 167 6.78 5.35 -15.58
C LYS A 167 5.58 4.93 -14.74
N LEU A 168 5.39 5.53 -13.56
CA LEU A 168 4.34 5.12 -12.63
C LEU A 168 2.96 5.28 -13.26
N THR A 169 2.20 4.19 -13.39
CA THR A 169 0.84 4.19 -13.97
C THR A 169 -0.23 3.77 -12.98
N ARG A 170 0.16 3.02 -11.94
CA ARG A 170 -0.72 2.51 -10.92
C ARG A 170 -0.14 2.80 -9.54
N LEU A 171 -0.98 3.35 -8.67
CA LEU A 171 -0.61 3.73 -7.31
C LEU A 171 -1.56 3.05 -6.33
N LEU A 172 -1.01 2.17 -5.51
CA LEU A 172 -1.70 1.57 -4.39
C LEU A 172 -1.17 2.19 -3.09
N HIS A 173 -2.08 2.57 -2.21
CA HIS A 173 -1.71 3.06 -0.89
C HIS A 173 -2.69 2.52 0.13
N ALA A 174 -2.15 1.76 1.08
CA ALA A 174 -2.91 1.27 2.21
C ALA A 174 -2.48 2.04 3.48
N VAL A 175 -3.43 2.50 4.29
CA VAL A 175 -3.18 3.23 5.54
C VAL A 175 -4.05 2.64 6.65
N PHE A 176 -3.50 1.74 7.45
CA PHE A 176 -4.26 1.11 8.53
C PHE A 176 -4.13 1.83 9.88
N SER A 177 -3.11 2.67 10.03
CA SER A 177 -2.92 3.53 11.18
C SER A 177 -1.98 4.65 10.76
N GLY A 178 -2.15 5.85 11.30
CA GLY A 178 -1.28 6.97 10.94
C GLY A 178 -1.86 8.33 11.24
N SER A 179 -1.01 9.36 11.07
CA SER A 179 -1.44 10.76 11.07
C SER A 179 -2.13 11.10 9.74
N PHE A 180 -2.90 12.19 9.75
CA PHE A 180 -3.50 12.76 8.53
C PHE A 180 -2.47 13.00 7.42
N GLU A 181 -1.21 13.30 7.75
CA GLU A 181 -0.16 13.54 6.76
C GLU A 181 0.18 12.30 5.91
N VAL A 182 0.09 11.10 6.47
CA VAL A 182 0.31 9.84 5.70
C VAL A 182 -0.81 9.64 4.66
N CYS A 183 -2.01 10.14 4.94
CA CYS A 183 -3.14 10.11 4.00
C CYS A 183 -2.93 11.11 2.87
N ARG A 184 -2.27 12.23 3.14
CA ARG A 184 -1.96 13.26 2.15
C ARG A 184 -0.84 12.86 1.19
N LEU A 185 -0.01 11.87 1.54
CA LEU A 185 1.05 11.37 0.66
C LEU A 185 0.54 11.00 -0.74
N LEU A 186 -0.61 10.29 -0.83
CA LEU A 186 -1.22 9.97 -2.12
C LEU A 186 -1.50 11.23 -2.95
N ILE A 187 -2.11 12.24 -2.33
CA ILE A 187 -2.47 13.50 -2.97
C ILE A 187 -1.21 14.23 -3.43
N TYR A 188 -0.18 14.32 -2.58
CA TYR A 188 1.09 14.96 -2.94
C TYR A 188 1.81 14.23 -4.08
N ILE A 189 1.73 12.89 -4.16
CA ILE A 189 2.29 12.13 -5.28
C ILE A 189 1.56 12.50 -6.57
N LEU A 190 0.22 12.52 -6.56
CA LEU A 190 -0.57 12.89 -7.72
C LEU A 190 -0.31 14.34 -8.16
N GLU A 191 -0.07 15.25 -7.22
CA GLU A 191 0.33 16.65 -7.50
C GLU A 191 1.75 16.77 -8.10
N ALA A 192 2.68 15.93 -7.65
CA ALA A 192 4.07 15.95 -8.09
C ALA A 192 4.29 15.28 -9.45
N LEU A 193 3.39 14.38 -9.85
CA LEU A 193 3.46 13.66 -11.12
C LEU A 193 2.89 14.48 -12.28
N PRO A 194 3.41 14.27 -13.51
CA PRO A 194 2.77 14.79 -14.71
C PRO A 194 1.28 14.41 -14.77
N PRO A 195 0.40 15.34 -15.19
CA PRO A 195 -1.00 15.02 -15.44
C PRO A 195 -1.08 13.84 -16.42
N GLN A 196 -2.00 12.89 -16.18
CA GLN A 196 -2.19 11.69 -17.02
C GLN A 196 -1.17 10.56 -16.88
N GLN A 197 -0.15 10.71 -16.05
CA GLN A 197 0.80 9.63 -15.80
C GLN A 197 0.14 8.47 -15.04
N VAL A 198 -0.56 8.74 -13.92
CA VAL A 198 -1.29 7.74 -13.15
C VAL A 198 -2.68 7.53 -13.74
N LYS A 199 -3.03 6.26 -13.98
CA LYS A 199 -4.31 5.82 -14.54
C LYS A 199 -5.16 5.05 -13.55
N GLU A 200 -4.51 4.35 -12.63
CA GLU A 200 -5.17 3.52 -11.62
C GLU A 200 -4.76 3.95 -10.22
N ILE A 201 -5.74 4.23 -9.37
CA ILE A 201 -5.56 4.49 -7.95
C ILE A 201 -6.29 3.40 -7.17
N ASP A 202 -5.59 2.76 -6.24
CA ASP A 202 -6.19 1.93 -5.20
C ASP A 202 -5.81 2.50 -3.84
N TYR A 203 -6.79 3.06 -3.15
CA TYR A 203 -6.61 3.66 -1.85
C TYR A 203 -7.43 2.89 -0.82
N THR A 204 -6.77 2.37 0.20
CA THR A 204 -7.44 1.72 1.32
C THR A 204 -7.01 2.39 2.62
N ALA A 205 -7.93 2.92 3.41
CA ALA A 205 -7.59 3.60 4.66
C ALA A 205 -8.54 3.28 5.81
N MET A 206 -7.98 3.19 7.02
CA MET A 206 -8.74 3.10 8.26
C MET A 206 -9.25 4.45 8.76
N VAL A 207 -8.73 5.56 8.22
CA VAL A 207 -9.06 6.92 8.66
C VAL A 207 -9.85 7.66 7.60
N THR A 208 -10.55 8.71 8.02
CA THR A 208 -11.26 9.64 7.13
C THR A 208 -10.35 10.14 6.01
N PHE A 209 -10.78 9.91 4.77
CA PHE A 209 -10.13 10.49 3.62
C PHE A 209 -10.74 11.85 3.36
N TRP A 210 -9.97 12.89 3.65
CA TRP A 210 -10.35 14.26 3.40
C TRP A 210 -9.41 14.89 2.39
N ILE A 211 -9.95 15.38 1.28
CA ILE A 211 -9.21 16.23 0.36
C ILE A 211 -9.50 17.67 0.79
N ALA A 212 -8.60 18.23 1.58
CA ALA A 212 -8.64 19.66 1.88
C ALA A 212 -8.68 20.46 0.57
N ASN A 213 -9.48 21.53 0.55
CA ASN A 213 -9.58 22.45 -0.59
C ASN A 213 -10.19 21.84 -1.87
N LEU A 214 -11.12 20.90 -1.75
CA LEU A 214 -11.97 20.48 -2.89
C LEU A 214 -12.64 21.69 -3.58
N ASP A 215 -13.02 22.67 -2.77
CA ASP A 215 -13.70 23.89 -3.20
C ASP A 215 -12.79 24.80 -4.06
N ASP A 216 -11.47 24.68 -3.97
CA ASP A 216 -10.52 25.54 -4.69
C ASP A 216 -10.34 25.15 -6.17
N GLY A 217 -11.08 24.13 -6.65
CA GLY A 217 -11.07 23.67 -8.04
C GLY A 217 -9.82 22.87 -8.45
N THR A 218 -8.76 22.90 -7.64
CA THR A 218 -7.52 22.15 -7.84
C THR A 218 -7.68 20.65 -7.62
N ALA A 219 -8.44 20.23 -6.60
CA ALA A 219 -8.66 18.81 -6.32
C ALA A 219 -9.31 18.05 -7.49
N GLY A 220 -10.26 18.69 -8.19
CA GLY A 220 -10.89 18.10 -9.37
C GLY A 220 -9.90 17.85 -10.51
N SER A 221 -8.85 18.68 -10.61
CA SER A 221 -7.81 18.52 -11.63
C SER A 221 -6.94 17.28 -11.39
N LEU A 222 -6.78 16.86 -10.13
CA LEU A 222 -6.02 15.67 -9.77
C LEU A 222 -6.65 14.43 -10.38
N PHE A 223 -7.98 14.34 -10.41
CA PHE A 223 -8.64 13.11 -10.84
C PHE A 223 -8.88 13.00 -12.35
N LEU A 224 -8.65 14.05 -13.15
CA LEU A 224 -9.09 14.14 -14.56
C LEU A 224 -8.70 12.96 -15.45
N SER A 225 -7.55 12.35 -15.18
CA SER A 225 -6.93 11.36 -16.06
C SER A 225 -7.05 9.92 -15.60
N HIS A 226 -7.71 9.67 -14.48
CA HIS A 226 -7.74 8.34 -13.88
C HIS A 226 -8.84 7.49 -14.50
N SER A 227 -8.48 6.37 -15.12
CA SER A 227 -9.46 5.43 -15.65
C SER A 227 -10.07 4.55 -14.55
N ARG A 228 -9.35 4.30 -13.46
CA ARG A 228 -9.81 3.42 -12.40
C ARG A 228 -9.47 4.00 -11.04
N ILE A 229 -10.49 4.18 -10.21
CA ILE A 229 -10.35 4.67 -8.84
C ILE A 229 -11.06 3.67 -7.93
N ASN A 230 -10.28 3.04 -7.05
CA ASN A 230 -10.77 2.22 -5.96
C ASN A 230 -10.43 2.90 -4.64
N ILE A 231 -11.44 3.17 -3.83
CA ILE A 231 -11.34 3.83 -2.55
C ILE A 231 -12.08 2.94 -1.55
N ASN A 232 -11.37 2.50 -0.53
CA ASN A 232 -11.89 1.65 0.52
C ASN A 232 -11.56 2.29 1.87
N CYS A 233 -12.48 3.11 2.37
CA CYS A 233 -12.31 3.84 3.61
C CYS A 233 -13.15 3.22 4.72
N TRP A 234 -12.56 3.07 5.91
CA TRP A 234 -13.27 2.55 7.07
C TRP A 234 -14.01 3.64 7.86
N GLU A 235 -13.77 4.89 7.54
CA GLU A 235 -14.47 6.04 8.11
C GLU A 235 -15.08 6.87 6.99
N ASN A 236 -15.72 8.00 7.36
CA ASN A 236 -16.39 8.92 6.45
C ASN A 236 -15.53 9.30 5.24
N PHE A 237 -16.15 9.25 4.08
CA PHE A 237 -15.61 9.79 2.84
C PHE A 237 -16.40 11.03 2.47
N ASP A 238 -15.71 12.14 2.23
CA ASP A 238 -16.35 13.41 1.87
C ASP A 238 -17.19 13.25 0.59
N SER A 239 -18.50 13.49 0.68
CA SER A 239 -19.39 13.37 -0.48
C SER A 239 -18.99 14.31 -1.62
N ARG A 240 -18.42 15.49 -1.29
CA ARG A 240 -17.89 16.43 -2.27
C ARG A 240 -16.69 15.88 -3.03
N ALA A 241 -15.88 15.02 -2.40
CA ALA A 241 -14.77 14.37 -3.10
C ALA A 241 -15.27 13.43 -4.19
N ILE A 242 -16.33 12.67 -3.91
CA ILE A 242 -16.95 11.74 -4.87
C ILE A 242 -17.60 12.53 -5.99
N GLN A 243 -18.34 13.58 -5.65
CA GLN A 243 -18.93 14.47 -6.62
C GLN A 243 -17.85 15.07 -7.53
N ALA A 244 -16.74 15.56 -6.98
CA ALA A 244 -15.62 16.09 -7.76
C ALA A 244 -15.04 15.04 -8.71
N ILE A 245 -14.85 13.79 -8.27
CA ILE A 245 -14.41 12.68 -9.11
C ILE A 245 -15.41 12.44 -10.26
N LEU A 246 -16.70 12.31 -9.95
CA LEU A 246 -17.75 12.04 -10.94
C LEU A 246 -17.90 13.17 -11.97
N VAL A 247 -17.81 14.43 -11.52
CA VAL A 247 -18.02 15.63 -12.35
C VAL A 247 -16.79 16.03 -13.14
N LYS A 248 -15.58 15.65 -12.72
CA LYS A 248 -14.33 16.08 -13.37
C LYS A 248 -13.62 14.97 -14.11
N CYS A 249 -13.68 13.73 -13.65
CA CYS A 249 -12.93 12.63 -14.25
C CYS A 249 -13.59 12.10 -15.53
N GLY A 250 -13.32 12.74 -16.67
CA GLY A 250 -13.79 12.27 -17.99
C GLY A 250 -13.14 10.97 -18.48
N ALA A 251 -12.05 10.54 -17.83
CA ALA A 251 -11.36 9.28 -18.11
C ALA A 251 -11.96 8.06 -17.40
N LEU A 252 -12.85 8.26 -16.44
CA LEU A 252 -13.28 7.23 -15.49
C LEU A 252 -14.02 6.08 -16.18
N GLU A 253 -13.49 4.86 -16.05
CA GLU A 253 -14.11 3.62 -16.52
C GLU A 253 -14.59 2.76 -15.34
N ARG A 254 -13.92 2.85 -14.19
CA ARG A 254 -14.30 2.16 -12.96
C ARG A 254 -14.18 3.08 -11.75
N LEU A 255 -15.24 3.15 -10.96
CA LEU A 255 -15.23 3.80 -9.65
C LEU A 255 -15.78 2.84 -8.61
N THR A 256 -14.97 2.56 -7.59
CA THR A 256 -15.37 1.80 -6.41
C THR A 256 -15.10 2.67 -5.19
N VAL A 257 -16.14 3.01 -4.44
CA VAL A 257 -16.05 3.68 -3.15
C VAL A 257 -16.77 2.80 -2.14
N LYS A 258 -15.98 2.14 -1.29
CA LYS A 258 -16.48 1.33 -0.18
C LYS A 258 -16.31 2.13 1.10
N ILE A 259 -17.40 2.22 1.84
CA ILE A 259 -17.48 2.91 3.14
C ILE A 259 -17.88 1.85 4.15
N SER A 260 -17.36 1.96 5.38
CA SER A 260 -17.71 1.06 6.45
C SER A 260 -19.18 1.21 6.86
N ASN A 261 -19.81 0.12 7.28
CA ASN A 261 -21.19 0.12 7.78
C ASN A 261 -21.26 0.36 9.30
N ARG A 262 -20.34 1.18 9.86
CA ARG A 262 -20.35 1.45 11.30
C ARG A 262 -21.45 2.47 11.63
N PRO A 263 -22.15 2.31 12.78
CA PRO A 263 -23.13 3.29 13.23
C PRO A 263 -22.50 4.69 13.35
N GLY A 264 -23.09 5.68 12.69
CA GLY A 264 -22.62 7.06 12.70
C GLY A 264 -21.69 7.45 11.54
N ASP A 265 -21.29 6.49 10.69
CA ASP A 265 -20.54 6.82 9.48
C ASP A 265 -21.47 7.53 8.48
N ARG A 266 -21.06 8.74 8.08
CA ARG A 266 -21.62 9.49 6.97
C ARG A 266 -20.93 9.04 5.71
N GLY A 267 -21.60 8.17 4.99
CA GLY A 267 -21.31 7.84 3.60
C GLY A 267 -21.78 8.94 2.65
N THR A 268 -21.74 8.62 1.36
CA THR A 268 -22.13 9.56 0.31
C THR A 268 -23.63 9.78 0.32
N GLU A 269 -24.06 11.02 0.32
CA GLU A 269 -25.46 11.35 0.05
C GLU A 269 -25.73 11.11 -1.43
N LEU A 270 -26.81 10.39 -1.77
CA LEU A 270 -27.16 10.12 -3.17
C LEU A 270 -27.40 11.43 -3.94
N GLU A 271 -27.96 12.44 -3.27
CA GLU A 271 -28.23 13.77 -3.83
C GLU A 271 -26.95 14.42 -4.36
N ASP A 272 -25.88 14.40 -3.58
CA ASP A 272 -24.57 14.94 -3.97
C ASP A 272 -23.99 14.22 -5.19
N ALA A 273 -24.16 12.89 -5.26
CA ALA A 273 -23.63 12.07 -6.36
C ALA A 273 -24.36 12.31 -7.69
N ILE A 274 -25.61 12.78 -7.66
CA ILE A 274 -26.45 13.00 -8.86
C ILE A 274 -26.78 14.47 -9.13
N GLU A 275 -26.36 15.40 -8.26
CA GLU A 275 -26.62 16.83 -8.39
C GLU A 275 -26.15 17.38 -9.75
N PHE A 276 -25.02 16.86 -10.25
CA PHE A 276 -24.43 17.28 -11.51
C PHE A 276 -24.24 16.12 -12.49
N PRO A 277 -24.29 16.37 -13.81
CA PRO A 277 -23.96 15.38 -14.82
C PRO A 277 -22.54 14.86 -14.63
N TRP A 278 -22.37 13.54 -14.69
CA TRP A 278 -21.06 12.92 -14.63
C TRP A 278 -20.25 13.25 -15.89
N ALA A 279 -18.97 13.58 -15.73
CA ALA A 279 -18.08 13.89 -16.85
C ALA A 279 -17.80 12.67 -17.72
N SER A 280 -17.76 11.47 -17.14
CA SER A 280 -17.48 10.26 -17.90
C SER A 280 -18.76 9.57 -18.36
N THR A 281 -18.83 9.34 -19.67
CA THR A 281 -19.80 8.44 -20.32
C THR A 281 -19.27 7.02 -20.50
N ARG A 282 -18.05 6.75 -20.00
CA ARG A 282 -17.34 5.47 -20.18
C ARG A 282 -17.38 4.56 -18.97
N ILE A 283 -18.06 4.95 -17.90
CA ILE A 283 -18.14 4.15 -16.68
C ILE A 283 -18.80 2.80 -17.00
N ARG A 284 -18.04 1.72 -16.81
CA ARG A 284 -18.49 0.33 -16.98
C ARG A 284 -18.83 -0.32 -15.65
N GLU A 285 -18.24 0.18 -14.58
CA GLU A 285 -18.38 -0.37 -13.24
C GLU A 285 -18.42 0.78 -12.23
N LEU A 286 -19.53 0.85 -11.49
CA LEU A 286 -19.76 1.83 -10.45
C LEU A 286 -20.24 1.11 -9.20
N GLN A 287 -19.50 1.29 -8.12
CA GLN A 287 -19.87 0.85 -6.79
C GLN A 287 -19.69 2.03 -5.84
N LEU A 288 -20.78 2.52 -5.24
CA LEU A 288 -20.77 3.63 -4.29
C LEU A 288 -21.44 3.19 -2.99
N GLY A 289 -20.78 3.43 -1.85
CA GLY A 289 -21.39 3.34 -0.53
C GLY A 289 -22.26 4.58 -0.28
N ILE A 290 -23.58 4.43 -0.40
CA ILE A 290 -24.53 5.52 -0.16
C ILE A 290 -25.06 5.40 1.26
N SER A 291 -25.05 6.51 2.00
CA SER A 291 -25.73 6.58 3.29
C SER A 291 -27.22 6.79 3.10
N ILE A 292 -28.02 5.98 3.79
CA ILE A 292 -29.45 6.18 3.91
C ILE A 292 -29.69 6.76 5.30
N PRO A 293 -30.31 7.95 5.41
CA PRO A 293 -30.58 8.55 6.72
C PRO A 293 -31.53 7.65 7.53
N ASP A 294 -31.19 7.43 8.82
CA ASP A 294 -31.95 6.56 9.73
C ASP A 294 -33.36 7.11 10.07
N GLU A 295 -33.57 8.42 9.99
CA GLU A 295 -34.83 9.08 10.36
C GLU A 295 -35.22 10.23 9.41
N PRO A 296 -36.45 10.28 8.86
CA PRO A 296 -37.31 9.14 8.61
C PRO A 296 -37.79 9.11 7.16
N LEU A 297 -37.36 8.08 6.43
CA LEU A 297 -38.17 7.47 5.38
C LEU A 297 -39.57 7.03 5.90
N HIS A 298 -39.80 7.09 7.22
CA HIS A 298 -41.02 6.69 7.93
C HIS A 298 -41.97 7.84 8.35
N HIS A 299 -41.65 9.11 8.11
CA HIS A 299 -42.62 10.22 8.21
C HIS A 299 -42.84 10.83 6.84
N LEU A 300 -43.20 9.99 5.88
CA LEU A 300 -43.86 10.45 4.67
C LEU A 300 -45.08 11.26 5.11
N ALA A 301 -45.17 12.52 4.66
CA ALA A 301 -46.40 13.28 4.82
C ALA A 301 -47.58 12.43 4.33
N ASN A 302 -48.68 12.41 5.09
CA ASN A 302 -49.85 11.57 4.79
C ASN A 302 -50.17 11.60 3.28
N GLY A 303 -50.00 10.44 2.62
CA GLY A 303 -50.28 10.27 1.20
C GLY A 303 -49.07 10.19 0.25
N MET A 304 -47.83 10.39 0.71
CA MET A 304 -46.66 10.08 -0.12
C MET A 304 -46.33 8.58 -0.04
N MET A 305 -46.23 7.93 -1.20
CA MET A 305 -45.64 6.58 -1.31
C MET A 305 -44.11 6.70 -1.27
N PRO A 306 -43.41 5.79 -0.56
CA PRO A 306 -41.96 5.69 -0.70
C PRO A 306 -41.62 5.38 -2.17
N TYR A 307 -40.52 5.96 -2.66
CA TYR A 307 -40.04 5.74 -4.03
C TYR A 307 -39.55 4.30 -4.29
N TYR A 308 -39.44 3.48 -3.23
CA TYR A 308 -38.93 2.13 -3.25
C TYR A 308 -39.99 1.20 -2.64
N ASN A 309 -40.44 0.19 -3.41
CA ASN A 309 -41.32 -0.90 -2.96
C ASN A 309 -40.50 -2.05 -2.37
#